data_AF-A0A1S8T9L7-F1
#
_entry.id   AF-A0A1S8T9L7-F1
#
_cell.length_a   1.000
_cell.length_b   1.000
_cell.length_c   1.000
_cell.angle_alpha   90.00
_cell.angle_beta   90.00
_cell.angle_gamma   90.00
#
_symmetry.space_group_name_H-M   'P 1'
#
loop_
_entity.id
_entity.type
_entity.pdbx_description
1 polymer ?
#
loop_
_entity_poly.entity_id
_entity_poly.type
_entity_poly.pdbx_seq_one_letter_code
_entity_poly.pdbx_strand_id
1 'polypeptide(L)' 'MEDRTLVCKDCGKEFIFTVGEQEFYKEKGFDNDPVRCPECRKARKQQRNNRNFDR' A
#
# COMPACT_ATOMS: atom_id res chain seq x y z
N MET A 1 -4.06 -12.83 -14.34
CA MET A 1 -3.27 -11.76 -13.68
C MET A 1 -2.18 -12.47 -12.90
N GLU A 2 -0.98 -11.92 -12.80
CA GLU A 2 0.15 -12.55 -12.11
C GLU A 2 0.63 -11.66 -10.96
N ASP A 3 1.32 -12.25 -9.99
CA ASP A 3 1.93 -11.49 -8.89
C ASP A 3 3.03 -10.59 -9.46
N ARG A 4 3.04 -9.32 -9.03
CA ARG A 4 4.01 -8.32 -9.51
C ARG A 4 4.86 -7.82 -8.35
N THR A 5 6.18 -7.87 -8.49
CA THR A 5 7.08 -7.24 -7.51
C THR A 5 7.21 -5.75 -7.81
N LEU A 6 6.95 -4.91 -6.83
CA LEU A 6 7.04 -3.45 -6.92
C LEU A 6 8.04 -2.91 -5.89
N VAL A 7 8.60 -1.74 -6.16
CA VAL A 7 9.54 -1.06 -5.26
C VAL A 7 8.82 0.02 -4.46
N CYS A 8 8.96 -0.01 -3.14
CA CYS A 8 8.37 1.00 -2.26
C CYS A 8 9.05 2.35 -2.43
N LYS A 9 8.29 3.39 -2.78
CA LYS A 9 8.81 4.76 -2.92
C LYS A 9 9.34 5.37 -1.61
N ASP A 10 8.86 4.91 -0.45
CA ASP A 10 9.25 5.47 0.84
C ASP A 10 10.50 4.78 1.43
N CYS A 11 10.67 3.47 1.26
CA CYS A 11 11.77 2.72 1.90
C CYS A 11 12.68 1.94 0.92
N GLY A 12 12.40 1.98 -0.39
CA GLY A 12 13.20 1.31 -1.42
C GLY A 12 13.11 -0.22 -1.43
N LYS A 13 12.38 -0.83 -0.50
CA LYS A 13 12.21 -2.29 -0.43
C LYS A 13 11.25 -2.80 -1.50
N GLU A 14 11.56 -3.95 -2.04
CA GLU A 14 10.65 -4.72 -2.88
C GLU A 14 9.49 -5.28 -2.06
N PHE A 15 8.30 -5.31 -2.64
CA PHE A 15 7.13 -5.96 -2.07
C PHE A 15 6.28 -6.57 -3.19
N ILE A 16 5.55 -7.63 -2.85
CA ILE A 16 4.70 -8.33 -3.80
C ILE A 16 3.34 -7.65 -3.84
N PHE A 17 2.89 -7.29 -5.04
CA PHE A 17 1.53 -6.90 -5.36
C PHE A 17 0.82 -8.12 -5.93
N THR A 18 0.11 -8.84 -5.06
CA THR A 18 -0.47 -10.14 -5.42
C THR A 18 -1.65 -9.98 -6.37
N VAL A 19 -2.05 -11.06 -7.03
CA VAL A 19 -3.27 -11.08 -7.85
C VAL A 19 -4.50 -10.65 -7.04
N GLY A 20 -4.64 -11.15 -5.82
CA GLY A 20 -5.77 -10.78 -4.95
C GLY A 20 -5.77 -9.29 -4.56
N GLU A 21 -4.60 -8.69 -4.32
CA GLU A 21 -4.52 -7.24 -4.11
C GLU A 21 -4.86 -6.46 -5.39
N GLN A 22 -4.46 -6.96 -6.55
CA GLN A 22 -4.77 -6.34 -7.84
C GLN A 22 -6.28 -6.36 -8.15
N GLU A 23 -6.94 -7.49 -7.87
CA GLU A 23 -8.40 -7.62 -7.98
C GLU A 23 -9.11 -6.68 -7.02
N PHE A 24 -8.66 -6.63 -5.75
CA PHE A 24 -9.21 -5.69 -4.78
C PHE A 24 -9.07 -4.24 -5.23
N TYR A 25 -7.92 -3.86 -5.81
CA TYR A 25 -7.70 -2.51 -6.32
C TYR A 25 -8.67 -2.18 -7.46
N LYS A 26 -8.86 -3.11 -8.40
CA LYS A 26 -9.81 -2.98 -9.51
C LYS A 26 -11.26 -2.89 -9.03
N GLU A 27 -11.68 -3.73 -8.10
CA GLU A 27 -13.04 -3.72 -7.53
C GLU A 27 -13.36 -2.40 -6.82
N LYS A 28 -12.34 -1.76 -6.23
CA LYS A 28 -12.48 -0.44 -5.60
C LYS A 28 -12.39 0.72 -6.60
N GLY A 29 -12.18 0.46 -7.89
CA GLY A 29 -12.03 1.48 -8.92
C GLY A 29 -10.69 2.22 -8.84
N PHE A 30 -9.63 1.58 -8.32
CA PHE A 30 -8.29 2.14 -8.36
C PHE A 30 -7.59 1.71 -9.65
N ASP A 31 -7.30 2.69 -10.52
CA ASP A 31 -6.54 2.47 -11.76
C ASP A 31 -5.02 2.38 -11.53
N ASN A 32 -4.54 2.77 -10.33
CA ASN A 32 -3.12 2.90 -10.04
C ASN A 32 -2.60 1.79 -9.13
N ASP A 33 -1.41 1.29 -9.44
CA ASP A 33 -0.69 0.34 -8.60
C ASP A 33 -0.24 0.96 -7.26
N PRO A 34 -0.12 0.16 -6.18
CA PRO A 34 0.43 0.64 -4.92
C PRO A 34 1.89 1.08 -5.10
N VAL A 35 2.21 2.31 -4.67
CA VAL A 35 3.58 2.84 -4.69
C VAL A 35 4.33 2.64 -3.37
N ARG A 36 3.69 2.01 -2.38
CA ARG A 36 4.23 1.80 -1.03
C ARG A 36 3.95 0.39 -0.56
N CYS A 37 4.94 -0.23 0.08
CA CYS A 37 4.77 -1.53 0.71
C CYS A 37 3.74 -1.48 1.87
N PRO A 38 3.17 -2.63 2.25
CA PRO A 38 2.19 -2.72 3.34
C PRO A 38 2.68 -2.09 4.66
N GLU A 39 3.96 -2.26 4.98
CA GLU A 39 4.58 -1.70 6.18
C GLU A 39 4.55 -0.17 6.19
N CYS A 40 4.98 0.48 5.09
CA CYS A 40 4.94 1.94 4.99
C CYS A 40 3.49 2.47 4.93
N ARG A 41 2.56 1.74 4.31
CA ARG A 41 1.12 2.06 4.33
C ARG A 41 0.58 2.02 5.77
N LYS A 42 0.91 0.98 6.54
CA LYS A 42 0.52 0.80 7.95
C LYS A 42 1.12 1.87 8.85
N ALA A 43 2.42 2.16 8.73
CA ALA A 43 3.10 3.19 9.50
C ALA A 43 2.47 4.58 9.30
N ARG A 44 2.15 4.95 8.05
CA ARG A 44 1.45 6.22 7.76
C ARG A 44 0.03 6.26 8.35
N LYS A 45 -0.70 5.14 8.30
CA LYS A 45 -2.03 5.04 8.92
C LYS A 45 -1.93 5.25 10.44
N GLN A 46 -0.95 4.62 11.09
CA GLN A 46 -0.71 4.76 12.52
C GLN A 46 -0.32 6.19 12.92
N GLN A 47 0.58 6.84 12.17
CA GLN A 47 0.93 8.25 12.40
C GLN A 47 -0.27 9.20 12.29
N ARG A 48 -1.19 8.95 11.35
CA ARG A 48 -2.43 9.73 11.24
C ARG A 48 -3.34 9.52 12.44
N ASN A 49 -3.46 8.28 12.91
CA ASN A 49 -4.34 7.97 14.05
C ASN A 49 -3.82 8.60 15.35
N ASN A 50 -2.49 8.63 15.55
CA ASN A 50 -1.89 9.23 16.74
C ASN A 50 -2.16 10.74 16.83
N ARG A 51 -2.07 11.48 15.71
CA ARG A 51 -2.34 12.92 15.66
C ARG A 51 -3.78 13.32 15.98
N ASN A 52 -4.72 12.39 15.89
CA ASN A 52 -6.13 12.67 16.14
C ASN A 52 -6.53 12.49 17.61
N PHE A 53 -5.65 11.90 18.43
CA PHE A 53 -5.85 11.73 19.87
C PHE A 53 -5.28 12.91 20.68
N ASP A 54 -4.33 13.66 20.09
CA ASP A 54 -3.70 14.85 20.69
C ASP A 54 -4.43 16.19 20.37
N ARG A 55 -5.65 16.15 19.80
CA ARG A 55 -6.45 17.36 19.49
C ARG A 55 -7.69 17.47 20.35
#